data_AF-A0A953L2G4-F1
#
_entry.id   AF-A0A953L2G4-F1
#
_cell.length_a   1.000
_cell.length_b   1.000
_cell.length_c   1.000
_cell.angle_alpha   90.00
_cell.angle_beta   90.00
_cell.angle_gamma   90.00
#
_symmetry.space_group_name_H-M   'P 1'
#
loop_
_entity.id
_entity.type
_entity.pdbx_description
1 polymer ?
#
loop_
_entity_poly.entity_id
_entity_poly.type
_entity_poly.pdbx_seq_one_letter_code
_entity_poly.pdbx_strand_id
1 'polypeptide(L)'
;MTTRKPWILAGLAAIVSTMMLVLTGCATTGSHGYTPDYCTVTAVGYYKPVAVPGTQRRLAQDEAEADARRQLLEKAGALPACKGTVNDMIARDQNFRAEVLNKVRTAEVVDWKVEPACGKVTVWMRLDMNVIRAIVAPRCP
;
A
#
# COMPACT_ATOMS: atom_id res chain seq x y z
N MET A 1 26.97 28.68 -50.45
CA MET A 1 26.05 29.83 -50.60
C MET A 1 24.89 29.59 -49.64
N THR A 2 24.97 30.16 -48.43
CA THR A 2 24.23 31.36 -47.94
C THR A 2 22.82 30.98 -47.43
N THR A 3 22.39 31.18 -46.18
CA THR A 3 22.89 31.99 -45.05
C THR A 3 22.07 31.61 -43.80
N ARG A 4 22.72 31.34 -42.67
CA ARG A 4 22.07 31.33 -41.33
C ARG A 4 22.01 32.77 -40.81
N LYS A 5 20.88 33.18 -40.22
CA LYS A 5 20.73 34.46 -39.51
C LYS A 5 20.44 34.20 -38.03
N PRO A 6 21.36 34.56 -37.11
CA PRO A 6 21.05 34.77 -35.70
C PRO A 6 21.00 36.29 -35.42
N TRP A 7 19.90 36.79 -34.87
CA TRP A 7 19.79 38.19 -34.44
C TRP A 7 19.38 38.27 -32.96
N ILE A 8 20.36 38.76 -32.18
CA ILE A 8 20.26 39.84 -31.19
C ILE A 8 19.62 39.52 -29.83
N LEU A 9 20.54 39.42 -28.86
CA LEU A 9 20.45 39.82 -27.45
C LEU A 9 19.97 41.28 -27.29
N ALA A 10 19.09 41.55 -26.32
CA ALA A 10 19.21 42.66 -25.33
C ALA A 10 17.83 43.07 -24.80
N GLY A 11 17.72 43.12 -23.47
CA GLY A 11 16.54 43.57 -22.73
C GLY A 11 16.73 43.20 -21.26
N LEU A 12 17.75 43.73 -20.59
CA LEU A 12 17.68 44.96 -19.78
C LEU A 12 16.58 44.90 -18.71
N ALA A 13 17.02 44.44 -17.54
CA ALA A 13 16.61 44.76 -16.18
C ALA A 13 15.29 45.51 -15.96
N ALA A 14 14.37 44.87 -15.24
CA ALA A 14 13.46 45.56 -14.33
C ALA A 14 13.54 44.91 -12.94
N ILE A 15 14.25 45.60 -12.06
CA ILE A 15 14.25 45.40 -10.62
C ILE A 15 12.88 45.85 -10.10
N VAL A 16 12.07 44.95 -9.56
CA VAL A 16 10.95 45.31 -8.68
C VAL A 16 10.96 44.41 -7.45
N SER A 17 11.57 44.98 -6.41
CA SER A 17 11.22 44.93 -4.99
C SER A 17 10.08 44.02 -4.53
N THR A 18 10.45 43.13 -3.61
CA THR A 18 9.89 43.03 -2.25
C THR A 18 8.41 42.68 -2.10
N MET A 19 8.15 41.43 -1.74
CA MET A 19 7.38 41.12 -0.52
C MET A 19 7.66 39.66 -0.09
N MET A 20 8.68 39.50 0.78
CA MET A 20 8.73 38.34 1.67
C MET A 20 7.62 38.51 2.70
N LEU A 21 6.47 37.89 2.45
CA LEU A 21 5.51 37.62 3.50
C LEU A 21 5.88 36.27 4.11
N VAL A 22 6.69 36.35 5.16
CA VAL A 22 6.98 35.27 6.08
C VAL A 22 5.66 34.91 6.77
N LEU A 23 4.95 33.92 6.21
CA LEU A 23 3.97 33.16 6.99
C LEU A 23 4.76 32.13 7.81
N THR A 24 5.39 32.62 8.88
CA THR A 24 5.66 31.83 10.09
C THR A 24 4.31 31.43 10.68
N GLY A 25 3.70 30.42 10.08
CA GLY A 25 2.67 29.62 10.70
C GLY A 25 3.34 28.46 11.40
N CYS A 26 3.51 28.58 12.71
CA CYS A 26 3.83 27.47 13.58
C CYS A 26 2.79 26.35 13.39
N ALA A 27 3.16 25.32 12.66
CA ALA A 27 2.61 23.99 12.84
C ALA A 27 3.78 23.00 12.82
N THR A 28 4.63 23.09 13.84
CA THR A 28 5.09 21.85 14.48
C THR A 28 3.86 21.20 15.10
N THR A 29 2.95 20.68 14.28
CA THR A 29 2.13 19.55 14.68
C THR A 29 3.15 18.52 15.08
N GLY A 30 3.34 18.35 16.38
CA GLY A 30 4.19 17.31 16.91
C GLY A 30 3.77 16.03 16.21
N SER A 31 4.60 15.57 15.29
CA SER A 31 4.49 14.22 14.75
C SER A 31 4.79 13.34 15.95
N HIS A 32 3.77 13.05 16.76
CA HIS A 32 3.76 11.83 17.53
C HIS A 32 4.10 10.75 16.51
N GLY A 33 5.33 10.23 16.62
CA GLY A 33 5.98 9.47 15.58
C GLY A 33 5.13 8.26 15.26
N TYR A 34 4.34 8.37 14.19
CA TYR A 34 3.60 7.24 13.66
C TYR A 34 4.63 6.19 13.25
N THR A 35 4.77 5.16 14.09
CA THR A 35 5.65 4.04 13.81
C THR A 35 4.76 2.92 13.28
N PRO A 36 4.82 2.61 11.97
CA PRO A 36 3.96 1.59 11.38
C PRO A 36 4.23 0.22 12.03
N ASP A 37 3.17 -0.54 12.30
CA ASP A 37 3.23 -1.90 12.85
C ASP A 37 2.99 -2.89 11.71
N TYR A 38 4.00 -3.06 10.84
CA TYR A 38 3.86 -3.90 9.66
C TYR A 38 3.87 -5.39 10.02
N CYS A 39 2.76 -6.06 9.73
CA CYS A 39 2.73 -7.52 9.62
C CYS A 39 3.07 -7.92 8.19
N THR A 40 4.06 -8.78 8.02
CA THR A 40 4.48 -9.30 6.71
C THR A 40 4.14 -10.78 6.61
N VAL A 41 3.63 -11.20 5.45
CA VAL A 41 3.35 -12.61 5.13
C VAL A 41 4.03 -12.98 3.81
N THR A 42 4.22 -14.28 3.61
CA THR A 42 4.76 -14.85 2.38
C THR A 42 3.80 -15.92 1.87
N ALA A 43 3.50 -15.89 0.58
CA ALA A 43 2.68 -16.91 -0.06
C ALA A 43 3.30 -17.34 -1.39
N VAL A 44 2.96 -18.55 -1.81
CA VAL A 44 3.51 -19.18 -3.02
C VAL A 44 2.36 -19.66 -3.89
N GLY A 45 2.39 -19.28 -5.15
CA GLY A 45 1.50 -19.80 -6.19
C GLY A 45 2.29 -20.61 -7.21
N TYR A 46 1.67 -21.68 -7.70
CA TYR A 46 2.30 -22.63 -8.62
C TYR A 46 1.75 -22.47 -10.03
N TYR A 47 2.60 -22.69 -11.02
CA TYR A 47 2.20 -22.70 -12.41
C TYR A 47 1.20 -23.84 -12.63
N LYS A 48 0.09 -23.50 -13.25
CA LYS A 48 -0.95 -24.45 -13.64
C LYS A 48 -1.00 -24.59 -15.15
N PRO A 49 -1.44 -25.74 -15.68
CA PRO A 49 -1.79 -25.83 -17.08
C PRO A 49 -2.82 -24.75 -17.44
N VAL A 50 -2.57 -24.03 -18.53
CA VAL A 50 -3.46 -22.97 -19.04
C VAL A 50 -3.67 -23.20 -20.53
N ALA A 51 -4.84 -22.77 -21.02
CA ALA A 51 -5.13 -22.82 -22.45
C ALA A 51 -4.27 -21.83 -23.27
N VAL A 52 -3.90 -20.68 -22.68
CA VAL A 52 -3.15 -19.62 -23.36
C VAL A 52 -1.72 -19.54 -22.82
N PRO A 53 -0.70 -19.91 -23.62
CA PRO A 53 0.71 -19.78 -23.23
C PRO A 53 1.05 -18.37 -22.74
N GLY A 54 1.92 -18.28 -21.73
CA GLY A 54 2.33 -17.00 -21.14
C GLY A 54 1.44 -16.48 -19.99
N THR A 55 0.23 -17.02 -19.79
CA THR A 55 -0.65 -16.59 -18.68
C THR A 55 -0.37 -17.30 -17.35
N GLN A 56 0.36 -18.42 -17.37
CA GLN A 56 0.64 -19.26 -16.18
C GLN A 56 1.26 -18.46 -15.03
N ARG A 57 2.23 -17.59 -15.37
CA ARG A 57 2.91 -16.76 -14.39
C ARG A 57 1.96 -15.80 -13.70
N ARG A 58 1.07 -15.16 -14.45
CA ARG A 58 0.13 -14.19 -13.89
C ARG A 58 -0.87 -14.88 -12.97
N LEU A 59 -1.41 -16.03 -13.38
CA LEU A 59 -2.31 -16.81 -12.53
C LEU A 59 -1.62 -17.27 -11.24
N ALA A 60 -0.38 -17.77 -11.33
CA ALA A 60 0.38 -18.16 -10.14
C ALA A 60 0.63 -16.97 -9.20
N GLN A 61 0.92 -15.78 -9.75
CA GLN A 61 1.04 -14.57 -8.93
C GLN A 61 -0.29 -14.17 -8.29
N ASP A 62 -1.39 -14.17 -9.03
CA ASP A 62 -2.73 -13.82 -8.52
C ASP A 62 -3.15 -14.77 -7.39
N GLU A 63 -2.84 -16.07 -7.51
CA GLU A 63 -3.08 -17.06 -6.46
C GLU A 63 -2.22 -16.82 -5.22
N ALA A 64 -0.94 -16.52 -5.40
CA ALA A 64 -0.05 -16.17 -4.30
C ALA A 64 -0.52 -14.90 -3.56
N GLU A 65 -0.91 -13.86 -4.31
CA GLU A 65 -1.47 -12.63 -3.73
C GLU A 65 -2.78 -12.89 -2.98
N ALA A 66 -3.68 -13.71 -3.53
CA ALA A 66 -4.94 -14.08 -2.87
C ALA A 66 -4.70 -14.84 -1.57
N ASP A 67 -3.75 -15.77 -1.55
CA ASP A 67 -3.38 -16.52 -0.35
C ASP A 67 -2.71 -15.63 0.71
N ALA A 68 -1.77 -14.76 0.30
CA ALA A 68 -1.17 -13.77 1.18
C ALA A 68 -2.22 -12.85 1.82
N ARG A 69 -3.22 -12.40 1.06
CA ARG A 69 -4.34 -11.59 1.61
C ARG A 69 -5.18 -12.38 2.61
N ARG A 70 -5.40 -13.69 2.38
CA ARG A 70 -6.09 -14.54 3.36
C ARG A 70 -5.29 -14.64 4.67
N GLN A 71 -3.99 -14.88 4.58
CA GLN A 71 -3.11 -14.91 5.75
C GLN A 71 -3.11 -13.57 6.50
N LEU A 72 -3.05 -12.43 5.78
CA LEU A 72 -3.14 -11.10 6.40
C LEU A 72 -4.50 -10.88 7.09
N LEU A 73 -5.61 -11.33 6.49
CA LEU A 73 -6.92 -11.26 7.11
C LEU A 73 -7.00 -12.10 8.39
N GLU A 74 -6.41 -13.30 8.40
CA GLU A 74 -6.34 -14.14 9.60
C GLU A 74 -5.53 -13.45 10.71
N LYS A 75 -4.37 -12.86 10.37
CA LYS A 75 -3.56 -12.10 11.34
C LYS A 75 -4.30 -10.86 11.87
N ALA A 76 -4.95 -10.11 10.99
CA ALA A 76 -5.76 -8.97 11.39
C ALA A 76 -6.96 -9.38 12.25
N GLY A 77 -7.62 -10.49 11.90
CA GLY A 77 -8.75 -11.06 12.63
C GLY A 77 -8.38 -11.55 14.03
N ALA A 78 -7.15 -12.04 14.22
CA ALA A 78 -6.63 -12.49 15.51
C ALA A 78 -6.26 -11.34 16.47
N LEU A 79 -6.28 -10.08 16.03
CA LEU A 79 -5.98 -8.95 16.90
C LEU A 79 -7.00 -8.87 18.06
N PRO A 80 -6.55 -8.57 19.29
CA PRO A 80 -7.45 -8.42 20.41
C PRO A 80 -8.34 -7.19 20.23
N ALA A 81 -9.59 -7.32 20.65
CA ALA A 81 -10.59 -6.27 20.69
C ALA A 81 -11.28 -6.24 22.07
N CYS A 82 -12.13 -5.24 22.32
CA CYS A 82 -12.83 -5.07 23.60
C CYS A 82 -13.64 -6.30 24.05
N LYS A 83 -14.23 -7.05 23.11
CA LYS A 83 -15.05 -8.24 23.40
C LYS A 83 -14.59 -9.43 22.54
N GLY A 84 -13.35 -9.86 22.76
CA GLY A 84 -12.75 -11.00 22.06
C GLY A 84 -11.73 -10.53 21.02
N THR A 85 -11.93 -10.92 19.77
CA THR A 85 -11.03 -10.64 18.65
C THR A 85 -11.70 -9.79 17.57
N VAL A 86 -10.91 -9.24 16.67
CA VAL A 86 -11.41 -8.58 15.46
C VAL A 86 -12.29 -9.53 14.63
N ASN A 87 -11.96 -10.83 14.60
CA ASN A 87 -12.77 -11.83 13.90
C ASN A 87 -14.18 -11.97 14.52
N ASP A 88 -14.29 -11.89 15.86
CA ASP A 88 -15.59 -11.90 16.54
C ASP A 88 -16.43 -10.67 16.20
N MET A 89 -15.79 -9.51 16.01
CA MET A 89 -16.46 -8.29 15.56
C MET A 89 -16.90 -8.39 14.09
N ILE A 90 -16.04 -8.93 13.22
CA ILE A 90 -16.33 -9.20 11.80
C ILE A 90 -17.54 -10.13 11.63
N ALA A 91 -17.65 -11.14 12.49
CA ALA A 91 -18.76 -12.08 12.45
C ALA A 91 -20.11 -11.42 12.78
N ARG A 92 -20.10 -10.34 13.58
CA ARG A 92 -21.31 -9.66 14.08
C ARG A 92 -21.73 -8.46 13.23
N ASP A 93 -20.79 -7.79 12.56
CA ASP A 93 -21.03 -6.56 11.80
C ASP A 93 -20.47 -6.66 10.37
N GLN A 94 -21.37 -6.69 9.37
CA GLN A 94 -21.00 -6.78 7.95
C GLN A 94 -20.36 -5.49 7.41
N ASN A 95 -20.69 -4.33 7.95
CA ASN A 95 -20.08 -3.06 7.52
C ASN A 95 -18.64 -2.99 8.01
N PHE A 96 -18.42 -3.34 9.28
CA PHE A 96 -17.07 -3.47 9.83
C PHE A 96 -16.24 -4.51 9.08
N ARG A 97 -16.83 -5.66 8.74
CA ARG A 97 -16.20 -6.67 7.88
C ARG A 97 -15.75 -6.07 6.55
N ALA A 98 -16.60 -5.31 5.87
CA ALA A 98 -16.27 -4.68 4.61
C ALA A 98 -15.10 -3.67 4.75
N GLU A 99 -15.08 -2.88 5.82
CA GLU A 99 -13.97 -1.95 6.12
C GLU A 99 -12.64 -2.69 6.30
N VAL A 100 -12.61 -3.75 7.11
CA VAL A 100 -11.40 -4.56 7.34
C VAL A 100 -10.94 -5.24 6.05
N LEU A 101 -11.87 -5.87 5.31
CA LEU A 101 -11.57 -6.50 4.02
C LEU A 101 -11.01 -5.49 3.02
N ASN A 102 -11.51 -4.26 3.01
CA ASN A 102 -10.97 -3.22 2.14
C ASN A 102 -9.51 -2.90 2.49
N LYS A 103 -9.14 -2.82 3.77
CA LYS A 103 -7.75 -2.59 4.18
C LYS A 103 -6.83 -3.73 3.78
N VAL A 104 -7.27 -4.98 3.96
CA VAL A 104 -6.51 -6.16 3.52
C VAL A 104 -6.39 -6.22 1.98
N ARG A 105 -7.44 -5.82 1.26
CA ARG A 105 -7.42 -5.72 -0.22
C ARG A 105 -6.47 -4.64 -0.74
N THR A 106 -6.21 -3.59 0.04
CA THR A 106 -5.22 -2.56 -0.30
C THR A 106 -3.86 -2.80 0.35
N ALA A 107 -3.63 -3.97 0.95
CA ALA A 107 -2.33 -4.33 1.49
C ALA A 107 -1.25 -4.30 0.40
N GLU A 108 -0.05 -3.91 0.80
CA GLU A 108 1.07 -3.62 -0.10
C GLU A 108 1.81 -4.91 -0.46
N VAL A 109 2.15 -5.06 -1.74
CA VAL A 109 3.11 -6.07 -2.19
C VAL A 109 4.51 -5.48 -2.02
N VAL A 110 5.30 -6.10 -1.14
CA VAL A 110 6.67 -5.65 -0.83
C VAL A 110 7.64 -6.09 -1.91
N ASP A 111 7.55 -7.36 -2.29
CA ASP A 111 8.42 -7.99 -3.27
C ASP A 111 7.73 -9.21 -3.88
N TRP A 112 8.24 -9.69 -5.01
CA TRP A 112 7.85 -10.95 -5.61
C TRP A 112 9.02 -11.59 -6.36
N LYS A 113 9.08 -12.92 -6.33
CA LYS A 113 10.13 -13.71 -6.98
C LYS A 113 9.50 -14.78 -7.86
N VAL A 114 9.92 -14.83 -9.12
CA VAL A 114 9.54 -15.89 -10.05
C VAL A 114 10.65 -16.91 -10.12
N GLU A 115 10.29 -18.19 -9.98
CA GLU A 115 11.21 -19.33 -10.02
C GLU A 115 10.74 -20.30 -11.11
N PRO A 116 11.09 -20.05 -12.39
CA PRO A 116 10.59 -20.84 -13.52
C PRO A 116 11.02 -22.31 -13.44
N ALA A 117 12.23 -22.56 -12.93
CA ALA A 117 12.77 -23.91 -12.75
C ALA A 117 11.92 -24.76 -11.79
N CYS A 118 11.25 -24.12 -10.82
CA CYS A 118 10.35 -24.79 -9.87
C CYS A 118 8.86 -24.57 -10.22
N GLY A 119 8.56 -23.86 -11.31
CA GLY A 119 7.20 -23.53 -11.73
C GLY A 119 6.41 -22.78 -10.65
N LYS A 120 7.00 -21.80 -9.95
CA LYS A 120 6.32 -21.07 -8.88
C LYS A 120 6.62 -19.57 -8.84
N VAL A 121 5.72 -18.83 -8.20
CA VAL A 121 5.86 -17.41 -7.87
C VAL A 121 5.70 -17.26 -6.36
N THR A 122 6.65 -16.60 -5.71
CA THR A 122 6.59 -16.24 -4.30
C THR A 122 6.27 -14.75 -4.19
N VAL A 123 5.33 -14.39 -3.31
CA VAL A 123 4.92 -13.00 -3.08
C VAL A 123 5.05 -12.69 -1.59
N TRP A 124 5.67 -11.55 -1.29
CA TRP A 124 5.73 -10.98 0.06
C TRP A 124 4.77 -9.80 0.14
N MET A 125 3.84 -9.84 1.09
CA MET A 125 2.87 -8.76 1.30
C MET A 125 2.95 -8.26 2.73
N ARG A 126 2.66 -6.98 2.93
CA ARG A 126 2.57 -6.37 4.26
C ARG A 126 1.29 -5.56 4.46
N LEU A 127 0.83 -5.52 5.70
CA LEU A 127 -0.27 -4.69 6.16
C LEU A 127 0.14 -3.99 7.45
N ASP A 128 -0.12 -2.69 7.53
CA ASP A 128 0.07 -1.93 8.77
C ASP A 128 -1.10 -2.21 9.73
N MET A 129 -0.81 -2.88 10.83
CA MET A 129 -1.79 -3.30 11.81
C MET A 129 -2.35 -2.12 12.63
N ASN A 130 -1.65 -0.98 12.68
CA ASN A 130 -2.19 0.23 13.30
C ASN A 130 -3.43 0.74 12.55
N VAL A 131 -3.51 0.53 11.24
CA VAL A 131 -4.71 0.88 10.45
C VAL A 131 -5.91 0.03 10.88
N ILE A 132 -5.70 -1.25 11.20
CA ILE A 132 -6.78 -2.11 11.73
C ILE A 132 -7.18 -1.67 13.13
N ARG A 133 -6.20 -1.43 14.02
CA ARG A 133 -6.47 -0.93 15.39
C ARG A 133 -7.24 0.39 15.38
N ALA A 134 -6.93 1.30 14.46
CA ALA A 134 -7.63 2.57 14.31
C ALA A 134 -9.11 2.41 13.90
N ILE A 135 -9.45 1.36 13.15
CA ILE A 135 -10.85 1.04 12.77
C ILE A 135 -11.59 0.38 13.94
N VAL A 136 -10.88 -0.42 14.74
CA VAL A 136 -11.43 -1.11 15.92
C VAL A 136 -11.71 -0.14 17.06
N ALA A 137 -10.81 0.81 17.33
CA ALA A 137 -10.86 1.66 18.52
C ALA A 137 -12.20 2.41 18.73
N PRO A 138 -12.83 3.05 17.72
CA PRO A 138 -14.12 3.73 17.90
C PRO A 138 -15.29 2.80 18.25
N ARG A 139 -15.13 1.49 18.06
CA ARG A 139 -16.16 0.46 18.29
C ARG A 139 -15.98 -0.25 19.64
N CYS A 140 -14.97 0.16 20.40
CA CYS A 140 -14.64 -0.36 21.72
C CYS A 140 -14.74 0.75 22.76
N PRO A 141 -15.96 0.98 23.31
CA PRO A 141 -16.18 1.91 24.41
C PRO A 141 -15.56 1.42 25.73
#